data_AF-A0A3R6Y9C7-F1
#
_entry.id   AF-A0A3R6Y9C7-F1
#
_cell.length_a   1.000
_cell.length_b   1.000
_cell.length_c   1.000
_cell.angle_alpha   90.00
_cell.angle_beta   90.00
_cell.angle_gamma   90.00
#
_symmetry.space_group_name_H-M   'P 1'
#
loop_
_entity.id
_entity.type
_entity.pdbx_description
1 polymer ?
#
loop_
_entity_poly.entity_id
_entity_poly.type
_entity_poly.pdbx_seq_one_letter_code
_entity_poly.pdbx_strand_id
1 'polypeptide(L)'
;VTIDRQSICDVMAFALDHSECAVDISSTIVRSFHVGDSRESKRVHRHVPAMAYVARLFVVSDILHNVGRMSYNAMRDKVLSVLHAWGQWSLFPPPYLIGLNATFLQKSREVEEDMDVVCAAMDADTLALNDERLKRKCRHAGLVAAGSKHDMYRRLYMLKKFTSVGDGRRQDEIDDEDGNVDGEPMEEDEDDIDGVPLDDDIDGVPLDGDDDVDGEPMDMADD
;
A
#
# COMPACT_ATOMS: atom_id res chain seq x y z
N VAL A 1 -7.17 8.98 22.84
CA VAL A 1 -6.00 8.90 21.96
C VAL A 1 -5.15 10.13 22.15
N THR A 2 -3.83 9.98 22.22
CA THR A 2 -2.86 11.08 22.26
C THR A 2 -2.21 11.22 20.90
N ILE A 3 -1.43 12.29 20.68
CA ILE A 3 -0.70 12.49 19.42
C ILE A 3 0.52 11.55 19.28
N ASP A 4 0.78 10.74 20.29
CA ASP A 4 1.84 9.74 20.27
C ASP A 4 1.57 8.69 19.18
N ARG A 5 2.58 8.38 18.37
CA ARG A 5 2.45 7.48 17.23
C ARG A 5 2.05 6.07 17.65
N GLN A 6 2.57 5.56 18.77
CA GLN A 6 2.19 4.24 19.27
C GLN A 6 0.71 4.24 19.69
N SER A 7 0.25 5.29 20.37
CA SER A 7 -1.18 5.43 20.71
C SER A 7 -2.09 5.47 19.48
N ILE A 8 -1.64 6.05 18.36
CA ILE A 8 -2.41 6.09 17.10
C ILE A 8 -2.42 4.69 16.46
N CYS A 9 -1.25 4.05 16.37
CA CYS A 9 -1.10 2.70 15.83
C CYS A 9 -1.97 1.67 16.57
N ASP A 10 -2.00 1.71 17.90
CA ASP A 10 -2.78 0.76 18.71
C ASP A 10 -4.28 0.88 18.43
N VAL A 11 -4.79 2.10 18.29
CA VAL A 11 -6.21 2.36 17.99
C VAL A 11 -6.53 1.98 16.55
N MET A 12 -5.64 2.26 15.59
CA MET A 12 -5.78 1.83 14.20
C MET A 12 -5.82 0.30 14.11
N ALA A 13 -4.87 -0.39 14.73
CA ALA A 13 -4.79 -1.86 14.74
C ALA A 13 -6.07 -2.47 15.29
N PHE A 14 -6.54 -1.98 16.45
CA PHE A 14 -7.82 -2.41 17.02
C PHE A 14 -8.99 -2.23 16.03
N ALA A 15 -9.05 -1.08 15.34
CA ALA A 15 -10.12 -0.80 14.38
C ALA A 15 -10.06 -1.68 13.13
N LEU A 16 -8.85 -2.04 12.67
CA LEU A 16 -8.65 -2.96 11.54
C LEU A 16 -9.00 -4.41 11.92
N ASP A 17 -8.63 -4.83 13.13
CA ASP A 17 -8.90 -6.18 13.65
C ASP A 17 -10.40 -6.44 13.87
N HIS A 18 -11.18 -5.39 14.15
CA HIS A 18 -12.62 -5.46 14.42
C HIS A 18 -13.46 -4.77 13.33
N SER A 19 -13.00 -4.86 12.08
CA SER A 19 -13.63 -4.20 10.93
C SER A 19 -15.12 -4.57 10.72
N GLU A 20 -15.57 -5.72 11.22
CA GLU A 20 -16.98 -6.13 11.21
C GLU A 20 -17.90 -5.17 12.00
N CYS A 21 -17.34 -4.42 12.94
CA CYS A 21 -18.03 -3.41 13.75
C CYS A 21 -17.80 -1.98 13.21
N ALA A 22 -17.38 -1.82 11.95
CA ALA A 22 -17.00 -0.51 11.37
C ALA A 22 -18.06 0.59 11.55
N VAL A 23 -19.35 0.25 11.52
CA VAL A 23 -20.45 1.20 11.74
C VAL A 23 -20.42 1.75 13.17
N ASP A 24 -20.19 0.89 14.18
CA ASP A 24 -20.11 1.30 15.58
C ASP A 24 -18.80 2.03 15.89
N ILE A 25 -17.68 1.58 15.29
CA ILE A 25 -16.37 2.22 15.43
C ILE A 25 -16.41 3.63 14.84
N SER A 26 -16.88 3.80 13.61
CA SER A 26 -17.00 5.11 12.96
C SER A 26 -17.96 6.03 13.73
N SER A 27 -19.10 5.51 14.18
CA SER A 27 -20.04 6.27 15.02
C SER A 27 -19.41 6.72 16.34
N THR A 28 -18.58 5.89 16.96
CA THR A 28 -17.85 6.22 18.20
C THR A 28 -16.79 7.29 17.95
N ILE A 29 -16.02 7.18 16.85
CA ILE A 29 -15.05 8.19 16.43
C ILE A 29 -15.75 9.52 16.19
N VAL A 30 -16.84 9.56 15.42
CA VAL A 30 -17.64 10.77 15.15
C VAL A 30 -18.17 11.39 16.43
N ARG A 31 -18.75 10.59 17.35
CA ARG A 31 -19.20 11.10 18.66
C ARG A 31 -18.05 11.68 19.49
N SER A 32 -16.84 11.14 19.35
CA SER A 32 -15.67 11.67 20.06
C SER A 32 -15.22 13.06 19.59
N PHE A 33 -15.63 13.48 18.38
CA PHE A 33 -15.46 14.85 17.91
C PHE A 33 -16.52 15.81 18.46
N HIS A 34 -17.70 15.31 18.83
CA HIS A 34 -18.82 16.12 19.32
C HIS A 34 -18.81 16.20 20.84
N VAL A 35 -18.12 17.20 21.39
CA VAL A 35 -17.99 17.40 22.85
C VAL A 35 -19.14 18.23 23.47
N GLY A 36 -20.12 18.69 22.70
CA GLY A 36 -21.25 19.39 23.30
C GLY A 36 -22.42 19.63 22.36
N ASP A 37 -23.54 18.96 22.62
CA ASP A 37 -24.86 19.53 22.28
C ASP A 37 -25.99 19.11 23.24
N SER A 38 -25.66 18.65 24.45
CA SER A 38 -26.67 18.46 25.49
C SER A 38 -26.71 19.70 26.37
N ARG A 39 -27.87 20.38 26.38
CA ARG A 39 -28.21 21.55 27.23
C ARG A 39 -27.97 21.35 28.73
N GLU A 40 -27.57 20.16 29.15
CA GLU A 40 -27.27 19.74 30.52
C GLU A 40 -25.76 19.70 30.85
N SER A 41 -24.87 19.90 29.86
CA SER A 41 -23.42 19.72 30.04
C SER A 41 -22.68 20.94 30.59
N LYS A 42 -23.37 21.92 31.20
CA LYS A 42 -22.75 23.15 31.75
C LYS A 42 -22.04 22.97 33.10
N ARG A 43 -22.03 21.76 33.66
CA ARG A 43 -21.25 21.44 34.87
C ARG A 43 -20.20 20.40 34.51
N VAL A 44 -18.93 20.82 34.50
CA VAL A 44 -17.73 20.04 34.15
C VAL A 44 -17.50 19.88 32.64
N HIS A 45 -17.37 20.99 31.90
CA HIS A 45 -16.78 20.96 30.56
C HIS A 45 -15.28 20.61 30.68
N ARG A 46 -14.95 19.32 30.51
CA ARG A 46 -13.58 18.91 30.22
C ARG A 46 -13.28 19.39 28.81
N HIS A 47 -12.70 20.59 28.70
CA HIS A 47 -12.20 21.10 27.42
C HIS A 47 -11.24 20.05 26.84
N VAL A 48 -11.64 19.42 25.75
CA VAL A 48 -10.78 18.47 25.06
C VAL A 48 -9.68 19.28 24.36
N PRO A 49 -8.39 19.04 24.66
CA PRO A 49 -7.30 19.81 24.05
C PRO A 49 -7.33 19.69 22.53
N ALA A 50 -6.97 20.76 21.81
CA ALA A 50 -6.88 20.77 20.34
C ALA A 50 -6.08 19.57 19.80
N MET A 51 -5.00 19.21 20.50
CA MET A 51 -4.13 18.08 20.17
C MET A 51 -4.84 16.72 20.20
N ALA A 52 -5.89 16.56 21.00
CA ALA A 52 -6.67 15.32 21.01
C ALA A 52 -7.57 15.19 19.77
N TYR A 53 -8.01 16.30 19.17
CA TYR A 53 -8.72 16.25 17.89
C TYR A 53 -7.77 15.93 16.74
N VAL A 54 -6.59 16.54 16.73
CA VAL A 54 -5.52 16.22 15.77
C VAL A 54 -5.16 14.74 15.83
N ALA A 55 -4.96 14.18 17.03
CA ALA A 55 -4.69 12.76 17.21
C ALA A 55 -5.81 11.85 16.67
N ARG A 56 -7.09 12.24 16.80
CA ARG A 56 -8.21 11.48 16.22
C ARG A 56 -8.23 11.56 14.70
N LEU A 57 -7.86 12.70 14.11
CA LEU A 57 -7.73 12.85 12.67
C LEU A 57 -6.62 11.95 12.12
N PHE A 58 -5.47 11.86 12.82
CA PHE A 58 -4.43 10.91 12.47
C PHE A 58 -4.92 9.47 12.50
N VAL A 59 -5.65 9.05 13.54
CA VAL A 59 -6.28 7.72 13.59
C VAL A 59 -7.20 7.47 12.39
N VAL A 60 -8.06 8.44 12.04
CA VAL A 60 -8.98 8.29 10.89
C VAL A 60 -8.20 8.18 9.58
N SER A 61 -7.20 9.03 9.38
CA SER A 61 -6.31 8.99 8.22
C SER A 61 -5.62 7.63 8.09
N ASP A 62 -5.04 7.14 9.19
CA ASP A 62 -4.32 5.87 9.23
C ASP A 62 -5.24 4.69 8.99
N ILE A 63 -6.43 4.66 9.60
CA ILE A 63 -7.43 3.62 9.33
C ILE A 63 -7.80 3.64 7.84
N LEU A 64 -8.18 4.79 7.27
CA LEU A 64 -8.59 4.89 5.87
C LEU A 64 -7.47 4.50 4.90
N HIS A 65 -6.22 4.87 5.20
CA HIS A 65 -5.06 4.50 4.39
C HIS A 65 -4.79 2.99 4.43
N ASN A 66 -4.99 2.34 5.59
CA ASN A 66 -4.62 0.95 5.80
C ASN A 66 -5.77 -0.05 5.58
N VAL A 67 -7.04 0.36 5.61
CA VAL A 67 -8.21 -0.51 5.34
C VAL A 67 -8.13 -1.16 3.94
N GLY A 68 -7.53 -0.49 2.96
CA GLY A 68 -7.31 -1.03 1.61
C GLY A 68 -6.02 -1.84 1.45
N ARG A 69 -5.09 -1.77 2.42
CA ARG A 69 -3.80 -2.45 2.39
C ARG A 69 -3.78 -3.50 3.49
N MET A 70 -4.39 -4.66 3.25
CA MET A 70 -4.03 -5.83 4.05
C MET A 70 -2.51 -5.96 3.96
N SER A 71 -1.81 -5.77 5.09
CA SER A 71 -0.35 -5.77 5.09
C SER A 71 0.15 -7.11 4.56
N TYR A 72 1.33 -7.11 3.93
CA TYR A 72 1.94 -8.35 3.45
C TYR A 72 2.02 -9.40 4.58
N ASN A 73 2.38 -8.97 5.80
CA ASN A 73 2.45 -9.84 6.96
C ASN A 73 1.08 -10.41 7.36
N ALA A 74 0.03 -9.59 7.37
CA ALA A 74 -1.32 -10.07 7.66
C ALA A 74 -1.85 -11.03 6.58
N MET A 75 -1.55 -10.78 5.30
CA MET A 75 -1.88 -11.70 4.21
C MET A 75 -1.12 -13.02 4.35
N ARG A 76 0.18 -12.91 4.63
CA ARG A 76 1.07 -14.05 4.84
C ARG A 76 0.58 -14.94 5.97
N ASP A 77 0.31 -14.38 7.13
CA ASP A 77 -0.12 -15.18 8.29
C ASP A 77 -1.43 -15.91 8.03
N LYS A 78 -2.37 -15.25 7.33
CA LYS A 78 -3.64 -15.88 6.91
C LYS A 78 -3.39 -17.04 5.93
N VAL A 79 -2.55 -16.85 4.91
CA VAL A 79 -2.24 -17.91 3.93
C VAL A 79 -1.50 -19.07 4.59
N LEU A 80 -0.52 -18.79 5.45
CA LEU A 80 0.23 -19.82 6.18
C LEU A 80 -0.68 -20.60 7.14
N SER A 81 -1.62 -19.94 7.81
CA SER A 81 -2.63 -20.60 8.65
C SER A 81 -3.50 -21.58 7.85
N VAL A 82 -3.93 -21.19 6.64
CA VAL A 82 -4.69 -22.07 5.74
C VAL A 82 -3.85 -23.28 5.31
N LEU A 83 -2.59 -23.07 4.88
CA LEU A 83 -1.70 -24.17 4.50
C LEU A 83 -1.43 -25.13 5.66
N HIS A 84 -1.26 -24.59 6.88
CA HIS A 84 -1.12 -25.39 8.09
C HIS A 84 -2.38 -26.23 8.37
N ALA A 85 -3.57 -25.63 8.30
CA ALA A 85 -4.83 -26.34 8.47
C ALA A 85 -5.00 -27.48 7.44
N TRP A 86 -4.67 -27.22 6.18
CA TRP A 86 -4.69 -28.26 5.14
C TRP A 86 -3.71 -29.39 5.41
N GLY A 87 -2.55 -29.09 5.99
CA GLY A 87 -1.58 -30.09 6.45
C GLY A 87 -2.11 -30.93 7.61
N GLN A 88 -2.70 -30.29 8.62
CA GLN A 88 -3.31 -30.98 9.77
C GLN A 88 -4.45 -31.91 9.34
N TRP A 89 -5.26 -31.48 8.38
CA TRP A 89 -6.35 -32.29 7.83
C TRP A 89 -5.89 -33.31 6.79
N SER A 90 -4.60 -33.33 6.45
CA SER A 90 -4.03 -34.22 5.43
C SER A 90 -4.76 -34.14 4.08
N LEU A 91 -5.25 -32.95 3.71
CA LEU A 91 -5.96 -32.75 2.43
C LEU A 91 -5.02 -32.85 1.23
N PHE A 92 -3.75 -32.50 1.42
CA PHE A 92 -2.74 -32.52 0.38
C PHE A 92 -1.43 -33.15 0.90
N PRO A 93 -0.62 -33.76 0.02
CA PRO A 93 0.69 -34.28 0.40
C PRO A 93 1.62 -33.19 0.97
N PRO A 94 2.47 -33.48 1.97
CA PRO A 94 3.39 -32.50 2.53
C PRO A 94 4.29 -31.78 1.50
N PRO A 95 4.89 -32.48 0.51
CA PRO A 95 5.72 -31.81 -0.51
C PRO A 95 4.95 -30.77 -1.33
N TYR A 96 3.65 -31.01 -1.56
CA TYR A 96 2.79 -30.08 -2.29
C TYR A 96 2.54 -28.80 -1.49
N LEU A 97 2.23 -28.93 -0.18
CA LEU A 97 2.02 -27.78 0.71
C LEU A 97 3.30 -26.95 0.91
N ILE A 98 4.45 -27.63 1.01
CA ILE A 98 5.76 -26.96 1.11
C ILE A 98 6.03 -26.11 -0.13
N GLY A 99 5.74 -26.61 -1.33
CA GLY A 99 5.97 -25.80 -2.53
C GLY A 99 4.93 -24.71 -2.77
N LEU A 100 3.70 -24.87 -2.29
CA LEU A 100 2.76 -23.74 -2.22
C LEU A 100 3.29 -22.64 -1.29
N ASN A 101 3.81 -23.02 -0.13
CA ASN A 101 4.43 -22.09 0.82
C ASN A 101 5.62 -21.36 0.17
N ALA A 102 6.53 -22.11 -0.45
CA ALA A 102 7.66 -21.52 -1.18
C ALA A 102 7.20 -20.56 -2.28
N THR A 103 6.22 -20.96 -3.09
CA THR A 103 5.68 -20.13 -4.19
C THR A 103 5.07 -18.83 -3.66
N PHE A 104 4.34 -18.90 -2.55
CA PHE A 104 3.68 -17.73 -1.97
C PHE A 104 4.68 -16.76 -1.32
N LEU A 105 5.73 -17.27 -0.66
CA LEU A 105 6.74 -16.46 0.01
C LEU A 105 7.85 -15.96 -0.92
N GLN A 106 7.78 -16.24 -2.23
CA GLN A 106 8.79 -15.79 -3.17
C GLN A 106 8.82 -14.26 -3.24
N LYS A 107 9.94 -13.64 -2.86
CA LYS A 107 10.18 -12.24 -3.19
C LYS A 107 10.26 -12.13 -4.72
N SER A 108 9.32 -11.43 -5.35
CA SER A 108 9.15 -11.40 -6.82
C SER A 108 10.35 -10.84 -7.63
N ARG A 109 11.44 -10.43 -6.96
CA ARG A 109 12.53 -9.63 -7.52
C ARG A 109 13.93 -10.01 -7.00
N GLU A 110 14.16 -11.25 -6.59
CA GLU A 110 15.56 -11.71 -6.55
C GLU A 110 16.09 -11.80 -7.99
N VAL A 111 17.36 -11.41 -8.18
CA VAL A 111 18.04 -11.45 -9.49
C VAL A 111 17.85 -12.84 -10.08
N GLU A 112 17.24 -12.92 -11.27
CA GLU A 112 17.06 -14.20 -11.95
C GLU A 112 18.42 -14.88 -12.10
N GLU A 113 18.57 -16.02 -11.44
CA GLU A 113 19.82 -16.75 -11.49
C GLU A 113 20.09 -17.30 -12.88
N ASP A 114 21.38 -17.34 -13.22
CA ASP A 114 21.86 -17.89 -14.47
C ASP A 114 21.37 -19.34 -14.62
N MET A 115 20.90 -19.66 -15.81
CA MET A 115 20.40 -20.99 -16.14
C MET A 115 21.47 -22.07 -15.95
N ASP A 116 22.75 -21.74 -16.10
CA ASP A 116 23.84 -22.68 -15.84
C ASP A 116 23.91 -23.05 -14.35
N VAL A 117 23.71 -22.09 -13.44
CA VAL A 117 23.66 -22.33 -11.99
C VAL A 117 22.42 -23.15 -11.63
N VAL A 118 21.27 -22.80 -12.19
CA VAL A 118 20.00 -23.50 -11.99
C VAL A 118 20.14 -24.96 -12.43
N CYS A 119 20.66 -25.21 -13.63
CA CYS A 119 20.82 -26.56 -14.17
C CYS A 119 21.86 -27.36 -13.37
N ALA A 120 22.99 -26.77 -13.00
CA ALA A 120 24.03 -27.43 -12.21
C ALA A 120 23.51 -27.92 -10.84
N ALA A 121 22.50 -27.26 -10.29
CA ALA A 121 21.90 -27.65 -9.03
C ALA A 121 20.80 -28.72 -9.14
N MET A 122 20.34 -29.06 -10.34
CA MET A 122 19.30 -30.07 -10.57
C MET A 122 19.91 -31.47 -10.77
N ASP A 123 19.15 -32.51 -10.44
CA ASP A 123 19.53 -33.89 -10.75
C ASP A 123 19.39 -34.19 -12.24
N ALA A 124 20.27 -35.08 -12.74
CA ALA A 124 20.31 -35.45 -14.16
C ALA A 124 18.97 -36.02 -14.67
N ASP A 125 18.27 -36.77 -13.81
CA ASP A 125 16.96 -37.36 -14.14
C ASP A 125 15.91 -36.27 -14.38
N THR A 126 15.93 -35.19 -13.58
CA THR A 126 15.06 -34.02 -13.75
C THR A 126 15.36 -33.27 -15.05
N LEU A 127 16.65 -33.09 -15.37
CA LEU A 127 17.06 -32.42 -16.61
C LEU A 127 16.67 -33.22 -17.86
N ALA A 128 16.63 -34.55 -17.74
CA ALA A 128 16.22 -35.47 -18.80
C ALA A 128 14.69 -35.58 -18.98
N LEU A 129 13.88 -34.94 -18.13
CA LEU A 129 12.43 -34.99 -18.27
C LEU A 129 11.96 -34.29 -19.54
N ASN A 130 10.98 -34.90 -20.21
CA ASN A 130 10.19 -34.23 -21.22
C ASN A 130 9.25 -33.21 -20.58
N ASP A 131 8.75 -32.27 -21.38
CA ASP A 131 7.97 -31.13 -20.89
C ASP A 131 6.73 -31.55 -20.12
N GLU A 132 6.05 -32.60 -20.56
CA GLU A 132 4.83 -33.08 -19.91
C GLU A 132 5.13 -33.67 -18.52
N ARG A 133 6.21 -34.44 -18.39
CA ARG A 133 6.65 -34.97 -17.08
C ARG A 133 7.18 -33.87 -16.17
N LEU A 134 7.89 -32.88 -16.72
CA LEU A 134 8.37 -31.75 -15.94
C LEU A 134 7.21 -30.91 -15.40
N LYS A 135 6.20 -30.63 -16.23
CA LYS A 135 4.97 -29.96 -15.81
C LYS A 135 4.26 -30.72 -14.69
N ARG A 136 4.16 -32.06 -14.80
CA ARG A 136 3.61 -32.90 -13.72
C ARG A 136 4.43 -32.80 -12.45
N LYS A 137 5.77 -32.83 -12.55
CA LYS A 137 6.68 -32.69 -11.41
C LYS A 137 6.47 -31.34 -10.69
N CYS A 138 6.39 -30.23 -11.43
CA CYS A 138 6.09 -28.92 -10.84
C CYS A 138 4.73 -28.94 -10.12
N ARG A 139 3.66 -29.45 -10.76
CA ARG A 139 2.34 -29.54 -10.13
C ARG A 139 2.35 -30.36 -8.84
N HIS A 140 2.97 -31.54 -8.86
CA HIS A 140 3.06 -32.39 -7.66
C HIS A 140 3.88 -31.75 -6.54
N ALA A 141 4.83 -30.88 -6.89
CA ALA A 141 5.60 -30.10 -5.95
C ALA A 141 4.88 -28.81 -5.51
N GLY A 142 3.64 -28.54 -5.90
CA GLY A 142 2.94 -27.31 -5.53
C GLY A 142 3.44 -26.04 -6.25
N LEU A 143 4.10 -26.21 -7.41
CA LEU A 143 4.66 -25.13 -8.21
C LEU A 143 3.84 -24.87 -9.48
N VAL A 144 3.85 -23.63 -9.95
CA VAL A 144 3.24 -23.25 -11.23
C VAL A 144 3.94 -23.96 -12.39
N ALA A 145 3.17 -24.63 -13.26
CA ALA A 145 3.67 -25.38 -14.42
C ALA A 145 3.46 -24.66 -15.77
N ALA A 146 2.98 -23.42 -15.76
CA ALA A 146 2.86 -22.58 -16.94
C ALA A 146 4.20 -21.92 -17.30
N GLY A 147 4.42 -21.62 -18.58
CA GLY A 147 5.66 -21.01 -19.07
C GLY A 147 6.63 -22.00 -19.70
N SER A 148 7.86 -21.55 -19.87
CA SER A 148 8.95 -22.28 -20.51
C SER A 148 9.54 -23.35 -19.59
N LYS A 149 10.35 -24.24 -20.18
CA LYS A 149 11.12 -25.25 -19.45
C LYS A 149 12.08 -24.61 -18.44
N HIS A 150 12.68 -23.47 -18.79
CA HIS A 150 13.53 -22.70 -17.90
C HIS A 150 12.77 -22.16 -16.69
N ASP A 151 11.54 -21.66 -16.87
CA ASP A 151 10.72 -21.18 -15.75
C ASP A 151 10.41 -22.30 -14.75
N MET A 152 10.13 -23.51 -15.26
CA MET A 152 9.94 -24.69 -14.43
C MET A 152 11.20 -25.07 -13.66
N TYR A 153 12.38 -25.03 -14.30
CA TYR A 153 13.65 -25.28 -13.61
C TYR A 153 13.98 -24.24 -12.55
N ARG A 154 13.75 -22.95 -12.82
CA ARG A 154 13.93 -21.89 -11.82
C ARG A 154 13.04 -22.10 -10.60
N ARG A 155 11.76 -22.45 -10.80
CA ARG A 155 10.84 -22.74 -9.69
C ARG A 155 11.26 -23.97 -8.88
N LEU A 156 11.72 -25.03 -9.55
CA LEU A 156 12.24 -26.23 -8.88
C LEU A 156 13.51 -25.93 -8.07
N TYR A 157 14.39 -25.11 -8.63
CA TYR A 157 15.60 -24.67 -7.96
C TYR A 157 15.31 -23.76 -6.77
N MET A 158 14.39 -22.81 -6.92
CA MET A 158 13.89 -21.98 -5.83
C MET A 158 13.32 -22.84 -4.69
N LEU A 159 12.51 -23.86 -5.00
CA LEU A 159 11.99 -24.78 -3.99
C LEU A 159 13.09 -25.54 -3.27
N LYS A 160 14.13 -25.97 -4.01
CA LYS A 160 15.31 -26.62 -3.43
C LYS A 160 16.04 -25.67 -2.47
N LYS A 161 16.20 -24.40 -2.83
CA LYS A 161 16.75 -23.37 -1.94
C LYS A 161 15.89 -23.18 -0.69
N PHE A 162 14.60 -22.93 -0.88
CA PHE A 162 13.64 -22.70 0.20
C PHE A 162 13.67 -23.83 1.25
N THR A 163 13.71 -25.08 0.80
CA THR A 163 13.75 -26.25 1.69
C THR A 163 15.13 -26.52 2.29
N SER A 164 16.22 -26.11 1.62
CA SER A 164 17.59 -26.23 2.15
C SER A 164 17.90 -25.28 3.30
N VAL A 165 17.19 -24.14 3.38
CA VAL A 165 17.35 -23.16 4.48
C VAL A 165 16.80 -23.69 5.82
N GLY A 166 15.97 -24.74 5.78
CA GLY A 166 15.33 -25.35 6.95
C GLY A 166 16.22 -26.10 7.93
N ASP A 167 17.53 -26.26 7.67
CA ASP A 167 18.49 -26.90 8.59
C ASP A 167 19.28 -25.89 9.45
N GLY A 168 19.06 -24.57 9.28
CA GLY A 168 19.94 -23.57 9.90
C GLY A 168 19.34 -22.23 10.33
N ARG A 169 18.09 -21.91 10.03
CA ARG A 169 17.46 -20.65 10.49
C ARG A 169 16.14 -20.89 11.21
N ARG A 170 16.26 -21.19 12.51
CA ARG A 170 15.22 -20.74 13.45
C ARG A 170 15.32 -19.22 13.50
N GLN A 171 14.29 -18.55 12.99
CA GLN A 171 13.79 -17.29 13.53
C GLN A 171 14.82 -16.20 13.87
N ASP A 172 15.76 -15.88 12.98
CA ASP A 172 16.60 -14.70 13.18
C ASP A 172 16.32 -13.69 12.08
N GLU A 173 15.79 -12.56 12.54
CA GLU A 173 15.91 -11.21 11.97
C GLU A 173 15.37 -11.06 10.55
N ILE A 174 14.10 -10.64 10.49
CA ILE A 174 13.63 -9.83 9.38
C ILE A 174 14.45 -8.54 9.49
N ASP A 175 15.51 -8.45 8.70
CA ASP A 175 16.13 -7.17 8.39
C ASP A 175 14.99 -6.23 7.95
N ASP A 176 14.72 -5.21 8.77
CA ASP A 176 13.87 -4.06 8.50
C ASP A 176 14.49 -3.16 7.40
N GLU A 177 15.06 -3.77 6.35
CA GLU A 177 15.58 -3.06 5.20
C GLU A 177 14.84 -3.53 3.93
N ASP A 178 14.08 -2.58 3.38
CA ASP A 178 13.52 -2.47 2.03
C ASP A 178 11.98 -2.43 2.01
N GLY A 179 11.34 -1.30 1.75
CA GLY A 179 11.89 -0.02 1.36
C GLY A 179 10.82 1.06 1.38
N ASN A 180 11.30 2.26 1.65
CA ASN A 180 10.72 3.54 1.29
C ASN A 180 10.01 3.47 -0.10
N VAL A 181 8.70 3.25 -0.09
CA VAL A 181 7.78 3.45 -1.24
C VAL A 181 6.86 4.65 -0.94
N ASP A 182 7.36 5.58 -0.15
CA ASP A 182 7.13 6.99 -0.30
C ASP A 182 8.12 7.46 -1.37
N GLY A 183 7.60 7.86 -2.53
CA GLY A 183 8.41 8.63 -3.45
C GLY A 183 9.02 9.79 -2.68
N GLU A 184 10.33 9.96 -2.80
CA GLU A 184 11.02 11.17 -2.33
C GLU A 184 10.15 12.37 -2.72
N PRO A 185 9.77 13.25 -1.78
CA PRO A 185 9.24 14.55 -2.15
C PRO A 185 10.26 15.17 -3.10
N MET A 186 9.80 15.71 -4.24
CA MET A 186 10.68 16.58 -5.04
C MET A 186 11.30 17.59 -4.08
N GLU A 187 12.62 17.75 -4.15
CA GLU A 187 13.30 18.89 -3.54
C GLU A 187 12.53 20.13 -3.99
N GLU A 188 11.87 20.80 -3.03
CA GLU A 188 11.41 22.16 -3.24
C GLU A 188 12.70 22.95 -3.41
N ASP A 189 13.14 23.13 -4.66
CA ASP A 189 14.04 24.21 -4.99
C ASP A 189 13.37 25.48 -4.45
N GLU A 190 13.94 26.01 -3.37
CA GLU A 190 13.58 27.28 -2.73
C GLU A 190 13.93 28.47 -3.64
N ASP A 191 13.54 28.40 -4.91
CA ASP A 191 13.56 29.55 -5.81
C ASP A 191 12.20 30.24 -5.68
N ASP A 192 12.15 31.13 -4.69
CA ASP A 192 11.34 32.33 -4.62
C ASP A 192 10.41 32.53 -5.84
N ILE A 193 9.17 32.04 -5.76
CA ILE A 193 8.04 32.68 -6.46
C ILE A 193 7.69 33.96 -5.67
N ASP A 194 8.65 34.87 -5.59
CA ASP A 194 8.33 36.27 -5.48
C ASP A 194 7.94 36.70 -6.89
N GLY A 195 6.64 37.01 -7.05
CA GLY A 195 6.13 37.57 -8.28
C GLY A 195 6.99 38.76 -8.68
N VAL A 196 7.73 38.60 -9.77
CA VAL A 196 8.54 39.68 -10.35
C VAL A 196 7.62 40.89 -10.56
N PRO A 197 7.96 42.07 -10.02
CA PRO A 197 7.29 43.30 -10.40
C PRO A 197 7.38 43.43 -11.92
N LEU A 198 6.22 43.52 -12.58
CA LEU A 198 6.12 43.88 -13.99
C LEU A 198 6.50 45.37 -14.11
N ASP A 199 7.80 45.62 -14.17
CA ASP A 199 8.33 46.83 -14.75
C ASP A 199 8.54 46.52 -16.24
N ASP A 200 7.52 46.83 -17.04
CA ASP A 200 7.60 47.18 -18.47
C ASP A 200 6.17 47.41 -18.99
N ASP A 201 5.72 48.66 -18.91
CA ASP A 201 5.11 49.38 -20.01
C ASP A 201 4.07 48.60 -20.85
N ILE A 202 2.93 48.24 -20.24
CA ILE A 202 1.67 48.14 -21.00
C ILE A 202 1.24 49.58 -21.33
N ASP A 203 1.98 50.18 -22.26
CA ASP A 203 1.54 51.36 -22.97
C ASP A 203 0.46 50.91 -23.95
N GLY A 204 -0.79 51.16 -23.55
CA GLY A 204 -1.92 51.11 -24.46
C GLY A 204 -1.58 51.96 -25.69
N VAL A 205 -1.58 51.33 -26.86
CA VAL A 205 -1.39 52.00 -28.15
C VAL A 205 -2.40 53.15 -28.22
N PRO A 206 -1.97 54.40 -28.46
CA PRO A 206 -2.90 55.49 -28.71
C PRO A 206 -3.82 55.11 -29.87
N LEU A 207 -5.13 55.16 -29.64
CA LEU A 207 -6.10 55.18 -30.71
C LEU A 207 -5.86 56.48 -31.49
N ASP A 208 -5.19 56.34 -32.63
CA ASP A 208 -5.20 57.38 -33.67
C ASP A 208 -6.66 57.69 -34.00
N GLY A 209 -6.93 58.99 -34.12
CA GLY A 209 -8.26 59.56 -34.04
C GLY A 209 -9.25 59.17 -35.13
N ASP A 210 -10.45 59.67 -34.88
CA ASP A 210 -11.50 60.00 -35.84
C ASP A 210 -12.63 58.98 -36.00
N ASP A 211 -13.08 58.38 -34.90
CA ASP A 211 -14.46 57.89 -34.80
C ASP A 211 -15.15 58.56 -33.59
N ASP A 212 -15.74 59.73 -33.84
CA ASP A 212 -16.70 60.41 -32.98
C ASP A 212 -17.87 59.45 -32.69
N VAL A 213 -17.87 58.84 -31.50
CA VAL A 213 -18.99 58.07 -30.94
C VAL A 213 -19.61 58.85 -29.78
N ASP A 214 -19.73 60.17 -29.93
CA ASP A 214 -20.69 60.95 -29.16
C ASP A 214 -22.07 60.76 -29.79
N GLY A 215 -22.77 59.75 -29.30
CA GLY A 215 -24.16 59.48 -29.65
C GLY A 215 -24.99 60.76 -29.58
N GLU A 216 -25.71 61.03 -30.67
CA GLU A 216 -26.54 62.21 -30.82
C GLU A 216 -27.48 62.40 -29.61
N PRO A 217 -27.66 63.65 -29.15
CA PRO A 217 -28.60 63.95 -28.09
C PRO A 217 -30.02 63.69 -28.58
N MET A 218 -30.75 62.77 -27.93
CA MET A 218 -32.19 62.66 -28.13
C MET A 218 -32.86 63.94 -27.60
N ASP A 219 -33.51 64.66 -28.51
CA ASP A 219 -34.39 65.78 -28.20
C ASP A 219 -35.47 65.34 -27.20
N MET A 220 -35.43 65.97 -26.02
CA MET A 220 -36.52 65.93 -25.05
C MET A 220 -37.62 66.88 -25.55
N ALA A 221 -38.66 66.31 -26.16
CA ALA A 221 -39.94 67.01 -26.31
C ALA A 221 -40.76 66.78 -25.03
N ASP A 222 -40.92 67.82 -24.21
CA ASP A 222 -41.96 67.90 -23.18
C ASP A 222 -43.15 68.68 -23.74
N ASP A 223 -44.24 67.96 -24.06
CA ASP A 223 -45.68 68.26 -23.81
C ASP A 223 -46.60 67.29 -24.58
#